data_AF-A0A7V8XEE7-F1
#
_entry.id   AF-A0A7V8XEE7-F1
#
_cell.length_a   1.000
_cell.length_b   1.000
_cell.length_c   1.000
_cell.angle_alpha   90.00
_cell.angle_beta   90.00
_cell.angle_gamma   90.00
#
_symmetry.space_group_name_H-M   'P 1'
#
loop_
_entity.id
_entity.type
_entity.pdbx_description
1 polymer ?
#
loop_
_entity_poly.entity_id
_entity_poly.type
_entity_poly.pdbx_seq_one_letter_code
_entity_poly.pdbx_strand_id
1 'polypeptide(L)'
;MGSRSDWETMRHAAETLAELEIAYERRVVSAHRTPDLLFEYAATAEARGLRVLIAGAGGAAHLPGMAAAKTTLPVLGVPVESKALSGIDSLLSIVQMPAGVPVGTLAIGRAGAVNAALLAASILAGSDSELA
;
A
#
# COMPACT_ATOMS: atom_id res chain seq x y z
N MET A 1 0.41 -4.02 -5.51
CA MET A 1 1.67 -3.43 -6.03
C MET A 1 1.58 -3.27 -7.54
N GLY A 2 2.36 -2.36 -8.11
CA GLY A 2 2.24 -1.95 -9.51
C GLY A 2 2.80 -2.96 -10.52
N SER A 3 3.76 -3.79 -10.11
CA SER A 3 4.48 -4.74 -10.96
C SER A 3 4.86 -6.02 -10.21
N ARG A 4 5.31 -7.05 -10.93
CA ARG A 4 5.89 -8.25 -10.30
C ARG A 4 7.25 -7.98 -9.65
N SER A 5 8.04 -7.05 -10.17
CA SER A 5 9.35 -6.70 -9.59
C SER A 5 9.20 -6.01 -8.23
N ASP A 6 8.11 -5.28 -7.99
CA ASP A 6 7.82 -4.67 -6.68
C ASP A 6 7.66 -5.72 -5.57
N TRP A 7 7.43 -7.00 -5.92
CA TRP A 7 7.28 -8.10 -4.97
C TRP A 7 8.53 -8.27 -4.10
N GLU A 8 9.73 -7.97 -4.61
CA GLU A 8 10.96 -8.05 -3.83
C GLU A 8 10.91 -7.17 -2.57
N THR A 9 10.31 -5.97 -2.69
CA THR A 9 10.05 -5.08 -1.55
C THR A 9 8.80 -5.50 -0.78
N MET A 10 7.70 -5.72 -1.50
CA MET A 10 6.38 -5.88 -0.87
C MET A 10 6.14 -7.22 -0.21
N ARG A 11 6.94 -8.25 -0.51
CA ARG A 11 6.88 -9.53 0.22
C ARG A 11 7.09 -9.36 1.71
N HIS A 12 7.88 -8.36 2.13
CA HIS A 12 8.12 -8.11 3.54
C HIS A 12 6.87 -7.65 4.28
N ALA A 13 5.95 -6.93 3.62
CA ALA A 13 4.65 -6.64 4.22
C ALA A 13 3.81 -7.93 4.37
N ALA A 14 3.81 -8.79 3.35
CA ALA A 14 3.06 -10.04 3.37
C ALA A 14 3.61 -11.06 4.39
N GLU A 15 4.93 -11.16 4.50
CA GLU A 15 5.65 -11.98 5.50
C GLU A 15 5.30 -11.50 6.91
N THR A 16 5.39 -10.19 7.19
CA THR A 16 5.02 -9.63 8.51
C THR A 16 3.55 -9.81 8.84
N LEU A 17 2.62 -9.64 7.88
CA LEU A 17 1.20 -9.93 8.14
C LEU A 17 0.96 -11.41 8.43
N ALA A 18 1.68 -12.31 7.77
CA ALA A 18 1.60 -13.75 8.03
C ALA A 18 2.13 -14.12 9.42
N GLU A 19 3.24 -13.53 9.85
CA GLU A 19 3.80 -13.72 11.20
C GLU A 19 2.85 -13.25 12.31
N LEU A 20 2.05 -12.23 12.04
CA LEU A 20 1.01 -11.72 12.94
C LEU A 20 -0.34 -12.43 12.78
N GLU A 21 -0.41 -13.47 11.94
CA GLU A 21 -1.63 -14.23 11.65
C GLU A 21 -2.79 -13.37 11.10
N ILE A 22 -2.48 -12.21 10.50
CA ILE A 22 -3.47 -11.33 9.88
C ILE A 22 -3.77 -11.82 8.47
N ALA A 23 -5.04 -12.15 8.20
CA ALA A 23 -5.47 -12.52 6.86
C ALA A 23 -5.26 -11.37 5.85
N TYR A 24 -4.67 -11.68 4.71
CA TYR A 24 -4.43 -10.70 3.65
C TYR A 24 -4.60 -11.32 2.25
N GLU A 25 -4.79 -10.45 1.26
CA GLU A 25 -4.66 -10.81 -0.14
C GLU A 25 -3.55 -9.99 -0.81
N ARG A 26 -2.94 -10.56 -1.85
CA ARG A 26 -1.94 -9.88 -2.68
C ARG A 26 -2.33 -9.91 -4.14
N ARG A 27 -2.16 -8.76 -4.81
CA ARG A 27 -2.44 -8.57 -6.25
C ARG A 27 -1.40 -7.66 -6.90
N VAL A 28 -1.13 -7.93 -8.17
CA VAL A 28 -0.44 -6.99 -9.06
C VAL A 28 -1.52 -6.16 -9.75
N VAL A 29 -1.58 -4.87 -9.42
CA VAL A 29 -2.55 -3.90 -9.92
C VAL A 29 -1.77 -2.65 -10.29
N SER A 30 -1.70 -2.35 -11.58
CA SER A 30 -0.86 -1.26 -12.10
C SER A 30 -1.70 -0.02 -12.37
N ALA A 31 -1.34 1.11 -11.74
CA ALA A 31 -2.02 2.38 -11.97
C ALA A 31 -2.00 2.82 -13.45
N HIS A 32 -0.90 2.54 -14.15
CA HIS A 32 -0.73 2.99 -15.54
C HIS A 32 -1.11 1.94 -16.58
N ARG A 33 -1.00 0.64 -16.24
CA ARG A 33 -1.25 -0.45 -17.21
C ARG A 33 -2.62 -1.10 -17.07
N THR A 34 -3.23 -1.01 -15.89
CA THR A 34 -4.55 -1.58 -15.59
C THR A 34 -5.37 -0.61 -14.74
N PRO A 35 -5.61 0.63 -15.21
CA PRO A 35 -6.29 1.66 -14.41
C PRO A 35 -7.72 1.27 -14.01
N ASP A 36 -8.47 0.63 -14.89
CA ASP A 36 -9.84 0.19 -14.59
C ASP A 36 -9.87 -0.86 -13.48
N LEU A 37 -8.94 -1.83 -13.53
CA LEU A 37 -8.76 -2.82 -12.46
C LEU A 37 -8.39 -2.17 -11.12
N LEU A 38 -7.57 -1.10 -11.14
CA LEU A 38 -7.26 -0.34 -9.93
C LEU A 38 -8.52 0.28 -9.34
N PHE A 39 -9.34 0.91 -10.18
CA PHE A 39 -10.56 1.57 -9.73
C PHE A 39 -11.56 0.56 -9.18
N GLU A 40 -11.74 -0.57 -9.86
CA GLU A 40 -12.59 -1.67 -9.40
C GLU A 40 -12.09 -2.25 -8.07
N TYR A 41 -10.80 -2.56 -7.97
CA TYR A 41 -10.21 -3.17 -6.77
C TYR A 41 -10.39 -2.28 -5.54
N ALA A 42 -10.12 -0.98 -5.67
CA ALA A 42 -10.23 -0.01 -4.58
C ALA A 42 -11.69 0.29 -4.22
N ALA A 43 -12.57 0.50 -5.21
CA ALA A 43 -13.98 0.82 -4.97
C ALA A 43 -14.76 -0.34 -4.31
N THR A 44 -14.35 -1.58 -4.56
CA THR A 44 -14.98 -2.78 -3.97
C THR A 44 -14.31 -3.25 -2.69
N ALA A 45 -13.19 -2.66 -2.27
CA ALA A 45 -12.36 -3.16 -1.17
C ALA A 45 -13.13 -3.33 0.14
N GLU A 46 -13.90 -2.31 0.55
CA GLU A 46 -14.68 -2.32 1.79
C GLU A 46 -15.77 -3.40 1.77
N ALA A 47 -16.51 -3.52 0.66
CA ALA A 47 -17.54 -4.55 0.49
C ALA A 47 -16.98 -5.98 0.51
N ARG A 48 -15.68 -6.16 0.18
CA ARG A 48 -14.96 -7.44 0.28
C ARG A 48 -14.40 -7.72 1.68
N GLY A 49 -14.60 -6.81 2.64
CA GLY A 49 -14.14 -6.95 4.03
C GLY A 49 -12.70 -6.47 4.27
N LEU A 50 -12.06 -5.81 3.29
CA LEU A 50 -10.75 -5.21 3.52
C LEU A 50 -10.89 -4.01 4.46
N ARG A 51 -9.88 -3.81 5.31
CA ARG A 51 -9.86 -2.74 6.31
C ARG A 51 -8.73 -1.73 6.09
N VAL A 52 -7.63 -2.16 5.47
CA VAL A 52 -6.46 -1.34 5.14
C VAL A 52 -5.91 -1.80 3.80
N LEU A 53 -5.51 -0.87 2.94
CA LEU A 53 -4.81 -1.18 1.69
C LEU A 53 -3.33 -0.83 1.81
N ILE A 54 -2.43 -1.79 1.55
CA ILE A 54 -0.99 -1.53 1.43
C ILE A 54 -0.61 -1.53 -0.06
N ALA A 55 -0.14 -0.38 -0.55
CA ALA A 55 0.18 -0.16 -1.96
C ALA A 55 1.66 0.22 -2.16
N GLY A 56 2.41 -0.67 -2.80
CA GLY A 56 3.79 -0.40 -3.24
C GLY A 56 3.89 0.00 -4.70
N ALA A 57 4.65 1.06 -4.98
CA ALA A 57 4.99 1.52 -6.33
C ALA A 57 6.30 2.32 -6.36
N GLY A 58 6.98 2.34 -7.51
CA GLY A 58 8.25 3.06 -7.72
C GLY A 58 8.21 4.06 -8.88
N GLY A 59 9.13 5.03 -8.88
CA GLY A 59 9.21 6.08 -9.89
C GLY A 59 8.05 7.08 -9.78
N ALA A 60 7.30 7.26 -10.88
CA ALA A 60 6.02 7.98 -10.87
C ALA A 60 4.93 7.14 -10.17
N ALA A 61 5.05 7.01 -8.85
CA ALA A 61 4.38 5.99 -8.04
C ALA A 61 2.91 6.31 -7.71
N HIS A 62 2.04 6.40 -8.72
CA HIS A 62 0.65 6.85 -8.56
C HIS A 62 -0.32 5.83 -7.93
N LEU A 63 0.11 4.57 -7.77
CA LEU A 63 -0.79 3.50 -7.29
C LEU A 63 -1.44 3.81 -5.93
N PRO A 64 -0.72 4.26 -4.88
CA PRO A 64 -1.33 4.52 -3.58
C PRO A 64 -2.32 5.69 -3.63
N GLY A 65 -1.94 6.79 -4.27
CA GLY A 65 -2.80 7.98 -4.39
C GLY A 65 -4.08 7.72 -5.17
N MET A 66 -4.00 6.98 -6.28
CA MET A 66 -5.17 6.64 -7.08
C MET A 66 -6.07 5.60 -6.40
N ALA A 67 -5.50 4.68 -5.60
CA ALA A 67 -6.30 3.80 -4.74
C ALA A 67 -7.06 4.61 -3.69
N ALA A 68 -6.37 5.53 -2.98
CA ALA A 68 -6.96 6.40 -1.97
C ALA A 68 -8.06 7.31 -2.54
N ALA A 69 -7.95 7.74 -3.80
CA ALA A 69 -8.99 8.52 -4.48
C ALA A 69 -10.29 7.72 -4.74
N LYS A 70 -10.28 6.39 -4.58
CA LYS A 70 -11.38 5.49 -4.94
C LYS A 70 -11.96 4.73 -3.74
N THR A 71 -11.46 4.94 -2.53
CA THR A 71 -11.95 4.29 -1.31
C THR A 71 -11.81 5.21 -0.11
N THR A 72 -12.63 5.00 0.92
CA THR A 72 -12.52 5.65 2.22
C THR A 72 -11.62 4.87 3.18
N LEU A 73 -11.23 3.64 2.83
CA LEU A 73 -10.32 2.84 3.64
C LEU A 73 -8.93 3.49 3.73
N PRO A 74 -8.23 3.36 4.88
CA PRO A 74 -6.84 3.75 4.99
C PRO A 74 -5.97 3.12 3.89
N VAL A 75 -5.24 3.95 3.15
CA VAL A 75 -4.25 3.52 2.17
C VAL A 75 -2.85 3.84 2.67
N LEU A 76 -2.03 2.80 2.79
CA LEU A 76 -0.64 2.86 3.23
C LEU A 76 0.28 2.73 2.00
N GLY A 77 1.02 3.79 1.71
CA GLY A 77 1.90 3.88 0.55
C GLY A 77 3.33 3.46 0.90
N VAL A 78 3.88 2.50 0.15
CA VAL A 78 5.28 2.07 0.27
C VAL A 78 6.06 2.52 -0.96
N PRO A 79 6.93 3.54 -0.84
CA PRO A 79 7.81 3.93 -1.93
C PRO A 79 8.82 2.82 -2.25
N VAL A 80 8.73 2.23 -3.45
CA VAL A 80 9.71 1.25 -3.93
C VAL A 80 10.95 2.01 -4.42
N GLU A 81 12.13 1.51 -4.10
CA GLU A 81 13.39 2.13 -4.51
C GLU A 81 13.52 2.14 -6.05
N SER A 82 13.60 3.34 -6.64
CA SER A 82 13.85 3.51 -8.07
C SER A 82 15.33 3.36 -8.38
N LYS A 83 15.69 2.88 -9.58
CA LYS A 83 17.10 2.75 -9.98
C LYS A 83 17.86 4.08 -10.05
N ALA A 84 17.23 5.14 -10.58
CA ALA A 84 17.93 6.39 -10.89
C ALA A 84 18.00 7.35 -9.70
N LEU A 85 16.94 7.41 -8.90
CA LEU A 85 16.78 8.40 -7.84
C LEU A 85 16.63 7.77 -6.45
N SER A 86 16.98 6.50 -6.30
CA SER A 86 16.92 5.75 -5.03
C SER A 86 15.59 5.91 -4.27
N GLY A 87 14.48 6.05 -5.00
CA GLY A 87 13.14 6.12 -4.44
C GLY A 87 12.70 7.50 -3.93
N ILE A 88 13.47 8.57 -4.11
CA ILE A 88 12.99 9.94 -3.79
C ILE A 88 11.82 10.34 -4.70
N ASP A 89 11.85 9.91 -5.97
CA ASP A 89 10.77 10.08 -6.93
C ASP A 89 9.52 9.30 -6.51
N SER A 90 9.71 8.05 -6.09
CA SER A 90 8.65 7.23 -5.51
C SER A 90 8.06 7.88 -4.26
N LEU A 91 8.91 8.38 -3.36
CA LEU A 91 8.50 9.00 -2.10
C LEU A 91 7.65 10.24 -2.38
N LEU A 92 8.17 11.18 -3.18
CA LEU A 92 7.46 12.42 -3.49
C LEU A 92 6.18 12.18 -4.28
N SER A 93 6.14 11.16 -5.14
CA SER A 93 4.92 10.76 -5.86
C SER A 93 3.81 10.20 -4.94
N ILE A 94 4.17 9.73 -3.75
CA ILE A 94 3.23 9.11 -2.80
C ILE A 94 2.87 10.06 -1.66
N VAL A 95 3.85 10.72 -1.04
CA VAL A 95 3.64 11.50 0.20
C VAL A 95 3.01 12.87 -0.05
N GLN A 96 3.21 13.46 -1.23
CA GLN A 96 2.77 14.83 -1.54
C GLN A 96 1.30 14.89 -2.00
N MET A 97 0.45 13.99 -1.52
CA MET A 97 -0.98 14.03 -1.85
C MET A 97 -1.60 15.35 -1.40
N PRO A 98 -2.49 15.95 -2.22
CA PRO A 98 -3.20 17.15 -1.83
C PRO A 98 -4.21 16.87 -0.71
N ALA A 99 -4.63 17.93 -0.02
CA ALA A 99 -5.68 17.84 0.99
C ALA A 99 -6.96 17.22 0.40
N GLY A 100 -7.52 16.25 1.12
CA GLY A 100 -8.76 15.54 0.75
C GLY A 100 -8.56 14.08 0.33
N VAL A 101 -7.35 13.66 -0.08
CA VAL A 101 -7.08 12.27 -0.48
C VAL A 101 -5.80 11.76 0.19
N PRO A 102 -5.85 11.37 1.48
CA PRO A 102 -4.65 11.05 2.25
C PRO A 102 -4.05 9.70 1.88
N VAL A 103 -2.72 9.60 1.96
CA VAL A 103 -1.96 8.34 1.93
C VAL A 103 -1.00 8.32 3.11
N GLY A 104 -1.11 7.32 3.98
CA GLY A 104 -0.12 7.09 5.04
C GLY A 104 1.15 6.56 4.40
N THR A 105 2.16 7.42 4.22
CA THR A 105 3.39 7.05 3.49
C THR A 105 4.47 6.55 4.44
N LEU A 106 5.12 5.43 4.08
CA LEU A 106 6.16 4.80 4.88
C LEU A 106 7.56 5.06 4.26
N ALA A 107 8.60 4.57 4.94
CA ALA A 107 9.97 4.65 4.45
C ALA A 107 10.14 4.01 3.06
N ILE A 108 11.19 4.40 2.34
CA ILE A 108 11.53 3.77 1.05
C ILE A 108 11.97 2.31 1.28
N GLY A 109 11.51 1.41 0.41
CA GLY A 109 11.98 0.02 0.32
C GLY A 109 11.49 -0.89 1.45
N ARG A 110 12.34 -1.87 1.83
CA ARG A 110 12.01 -2.95 2.77
C ARG A 110 11.47 -2.44 4.11
N ALA A 111 12.11 -1.44 4.71
CA ALA A 111 11.69 -0.91 6.00
C ALA A 111 10.25 -0.36 5.93
N GLY A 112 9.89 0.31 4.84
CA GLY A 112 8.53 0.79 4.62
C GLY A 112 7.51 -0.33 4.44
N ALA A 113 7.87 -1.40 3.74
CA ALA A 113 7.00 -2.56 3.56
C ALA A 113 6.68 -3.24 4.90
N VAL A 114 7.69 -3.49 5.75
CA VAL A 114 7.50 -4.03 7.10
C VAL A 114 6.63 -3.08 7.94
N ASN A 115 6.97 -1.80 7.96
CA ASN A 115 6.24 -0.83 8.77
C ASN A 115 4.81 -0.59 8.27
N ALA A 116 4.53 -0.77 6.99
CA ALA A 116 3.17 -0.71 6.48
C ALA A 116 2.31 -1.86 7.03
N ALA A 117 2.87 -3.07 7.14
CA ALA A 117 2.19 -4.19 7.78
C ALA A 117 1.95 -3.95 9.27
N LEU A 118 2.97 -3.47 10.00
CA LEU A 118 2.86 -3.15 11.42
C LEU A 118 1.84 -2.02 11.69
N LEU A 119 1.82 -0.99 10.83
CA LEU A 119 0.84 0.08 10.93
C LEU A 119 -0.57 -0.42 10.60
N ALA A 120 -0.72 -1.30 9.59
CA ALA A 120 -2.00 -1.93 9.32
C ALA A 120 -2.49 -2.78 10.51
N ALA A 121 -1.61 -3.57 11.13
CA ALA A 121 -1.91 -4.32 12.35
C ALA A 121 -2.36 -3.39 13.49
N SER A 122 -1.64 -2.29 13.70
CA SER A 122 -1.99 -1.29 14.73
C SER A 122 -3.35 -0.65 14.49
N ILE A 123 -3.70 -0.36 13.23
CA ILE A 123 -5.02 0.16 12.85
C ILE A 123 -6.12 -0.87 13.17
N LEU A 124 -5.88 -2.14 12.86
CA LEU A 124 -6.83 -3.23 13.11
C LEU A 124 -7.04 -3.50 14.60
N ALA A 125 -5.94 -3.52 15.38
CA ALA A 125 -5.93 -3.73 16.82
C ALA A 125 -6.79 -2.72 17.59
N GLY A 126 -6.99 -1.51 17.05
CA GLY A 126 -7.92 -0.52 17.63
C GLY A 126 -9.38 -0.98 17.71
N SER A 127 -9.74 -2.04 16.97
CA SER A 127 -11.07 -2.66 16.99
C SER A 127 -11.04 -4.16 17.29
N ASP A 128 -9.87 -4.72 17.61
CA ASP A 128 -9.64 -6.16 17.81
C ASP A 128 -8.67 -6.36 18.99
N SER A 129 -9.22 -6.77 20.14
CA SER A 129 -8.45 -6.94 21.37
C SER A 129 -7.57 -8.18 21.39
N GLU A 130 -7.81 -9.17 20.52
CA GLU A 130 -6.93 -10.34 20.41
C GLU A 130 -5.66 -10.00 19.62
N LEU A 131 -5.76 -9.02 18.71
CA LEU A 131 -4.62 -8.52 17.93
C LEU A 131 -3.77 -7.46 18.66
N ALA A 132 -4.34 -6.77 19.66
CA ALA A 132 -3.70 -5.67 20.41
C ALA A 132 -2.64 -6.14 21.42
#